data_AF-A0A7U2MHI1-F1
#
_entry.id   AF-A0A7U2MHI1-F1
#
_cell.length_a   1.000
_cell.length_b   1.000
_cell.length_c   1.000
_cell.angle_alpha   90.00
_cell.angle_beta   90.00
_cell.angle_gamma   90.00
#
_symmetry.space_group_name_H-M   'P 1'
#
loop_
_entity.id
_entity.type
_entity.pdbx_description
1 polymer ?
#
loop_
_entity_poly.entity_id
_entity_poly.type
_entity_poly.pdbx_seq_one_letter_code
_entity_poly.pdbx_strand_id
1 'polypeptide(L)'
;MTESPASPLLDLPRELQRLIINKLDYPSTLSLSQTNKYFRIFIPTQPPSTILLRRRYLCDKETWPGYEKYFACSRCLHLLHYSHFRCGQVRGKWAKLCSGRCFRACIGCLAHECFTLYMDRYRNRPGANGRGPNVDRRAAQATVPPYWPPPNPVQPPAYPAQPSMYLAQPSAYSVQPSAYPALPFTYSAVPPVSEINYYNGHGGSYLAGGSYYIYCWLATI
;
A
#
# COMPACT_ATOMS: atom_id res chain seq x y z
N MET A 1 -2.72 -25.29 32.37
CA MET A 1 -2.89 -25.03 30.93
C MET A 1 -4.13 -24.17 30.80
N THR A 2 -3.96 -22.86 30.70
CA THR A 2 -5.06 -21.92 30.49
C THR A 2 -5.41 -21.98 29.01
N GLU A 3 -6.59 -22.51 28.67
CA GLU A 3 -7.11 -22.45 27.31
C GLU A 3 -7.22 -20.98 26.90
N SER A 4 -6.56 -20.60 25.80
CA SER A 4 -6.77 -19.28 25.22
C SER A 4 -8.26 -19.13 24.89
N PRO A 5 -8.91 -18.05 25.33
CA PRO A 5 -10.32 -17.84 25.05
C PRO A 5 -10.57 -17.89 23.54
N ALA A 6 -11.62 -18.61 23.15
CA ALA A 6 -12.06 -18.68 21.76
C ALA A 6 -12.18 -17.26 21.18
N SER A 7 -11.70 -17.08 19.95
CA SER A 7 -11.75 -15.76 19.31
C SER A 7 -13.21 -15.37 19.10
N PRO A 8 -13.72 -14.30 19.74
CA PRO A 8 -15.15 -13.96 19.74
C PRO A 8 -15.70 -13.66 18.35
N LEU A 9 -14.83 -13.39 17.37
CA LEU A 9 -15.21 -13.21 15.96
C LEU A 9 -15.68 -14.51 15.29
N LEU A 10 -15.17 -15.67 15.72
CA LEU A 10 -15.52 -16.97 15.15
C LEU A 10 -16.90 -17.46 15.63
N ASP A 11 -17.34 -17.01 16.81
CA ASP A 11 -18.63 -17.36 17.39
C ASP A 11 -19.80 -16.57 16.77
N LEU A 12 -19.49 -15.51 16.01
CA LEU A 12 -20.50 -14.72 15.33
C LEU A 12 -21.07 -15.45 14.10
N PRO A 13 -22.38 -15.32 13.81
CA PRO A 13 -22.95 -15.71 12.53
C PRO A 13 -22.19 -15.14 11.34
N ARG A 14 -22.13 -15.91 10.25
CA ARG A 14 -21.32 -15.61 9.06
C ARG A 14 -21.68 -14.26 8.42
N GLU A 15 -22.94 -13.86 8.51
CA GLU A 15 -23.49 -12.60 7.99
C GLU A 15 -22.91 -11.41 8.74
N LEU A 16 -22.82 -11.51 10.07
CA LEU A 16 -22.22 -10.48 10.92
C LEU A 16 -20.71 -10.39 10.68
N GLN A 17 -20.03 -11.52 10.51
CA GLN A 17 -18.62 -11.53 10.16
C GLN A 17 -18.37 -10.77 8.84
N ARG A 18 -19.19 -10.99 7.80
CA ARG A 18 -19.09 -10.24 6.52
C ARG A 18 -19.33 -8.75 6.71
N LEU A 19 -20.33 -8.39 7.50
CA LEU A 19 -20.63 -6.98 7.80
C LEU A 19 -19.44 -6.28 8.46
N ILE A 20 -18.80 -6.93 9.44
CA ILE A 20 -17.60 -6.41 10.10
C ILE A 20 -16.44 -6.29 9.10
N ILE A 21 -16.16 -7.36 8.34
CA ILE A 21 -15.07 -7.38 7.36
C ILE A 21 -15.25 -6.30 6.29
N ASN A 22 -16.47 -6.06 5.82
CA ASN A 22 -16.77 -5.03 4.82
C ASN A 22 -16.55 -3.59 5.34
N LYS A 23 -16.39 -3.41 6.66
CA LYS A 23 -16.09 -2.12 7.29
C LYS A 23 -14.61 -1.95 7.61
N LEU A 24 -13.80 -3.01 7.51
CA LEU A 24 -12.36 -2.93 7.72
C LEU A 24 -11.69 -2.24 6.53
N ASP A 25 -10.65 -1.47 6.81
CA ASP A 25 -9.73 -0.99 5.80
C ASP A 25 -8.92 -2.15 5.21
N TYR A 26 -8.31 -1.92 4.05
CA TYR A 26 -7.56 -2.95 3.34
C TYR A 26 -6.43 -3.59 4.17
N PRO A 27 -5.56 -2.81 4.86
CA PRO A 27 -4.55 -3.38 5.75
C PRO A 27 -5.13 -4.30 6.83
N SER A 28 -6.20 -3.89 7.51
CA SER A 28 -6.83 -4.70 8.56
C SER A 28 -7.48 -5.96 8.00
N THR A 29 -8.11 -5.85 6.83
CA THR A 29 -8.68 -7.00 6.10
C THR A 29 -7.60 -8.01 5.74
N LEU A 30 -6.45 -7.55 5.22
CA LEU A 30 -5.31 -8.40 4.89
C LEU A 30 -4.71 -9.03 6.15
N SER A 31 -4.52 -8.25 7.22
CA SER A 31 -4.01 -8.75 8.50
C SER A 31 -4.92 -9.85 9.06
N LEU A 32 -6.24 -9.62 9.08
CA LEU A 32 -7.24 -10.60 9.53
C LEU A 32 -7.19 -11.89 8.70
N SER A 33 -7.07 -11.78 7.37
CA SER A 33 -6.94 -12.94 6.48
C SER A 33 -5.71 -13.82 6.77
N GLN A 34 -4.67 -13.24 7.40
CA GLN A 34 -3.43 -13.94 7.74
C GLN A 34 -3.48 -14.63 9.10
N THR A 35 -4.46 -14.30 9.96
CA THR A 35 -4.54 -14.83 11.33
C THR A 35 -4.95 -16.30 11.39
N ASN A 36 -5.88 -16.75 10.54
CA ASN A 36 -6.43 -18.11 10.57
C ASN A 36 -6.76 -18.61 9.15
N LYS A 37 -6.65 -19.92 8.93
CA LYS A 37 -7.07 -20.61 7.69
C LYS A 37 -8.52 -20.30 7.32
N TYR A 38 -9.43 -20.19 8.30
CA TYR A 38 -10.83 -19.81 8.06
C TYR A 38 -10.93 -18.44 7.37
N PHE A 39 -10.34 -17.39 7.96
CA PHE A 39 -10.40 -16.04 7.38
C PHE A 39 -9.65 -15.93 6.05
N ARG A 40 -8.58 -16.71 5.86
CA ARG A 40 -7.87 -16.76 4.57
C ARG A 40 -8.78 -17.21 3.43
N ILE A 41 -9.67 -18.18 3.67
CA ILE A 41 -10.62 -18.67 2.67
C ILE A 41 -11.83 -17.74 2.58
N PHE A 42 -12.26 -17.19 3.71
CA PHE A 42 -13.47 -16.39 3.81
C PHE A 42 -13.33 -14.97 3.25
N ILE A 43 -12.15 -14.37 3.38
CA ILE A 43 -11.86 -13.01 2.95
C ILE A 43 -11.17 -13.05 1.58
N PRO A 44 -11.83 -12.65 0.49
CA PRO A 44 -11.19 -12.56 -0.81
C PRO A 44 -10.20 -11.38 -0.82
N THR A 45 -8.93 -11.65 -0.53
CA THR A 45 -7.89 -10.62 -0.59
C THR A 45 -7.42 -10.43 -2.02
N GLN A 46 -7.90 -9.39 -2.68
CA GLN A 46 -7.30 -8.95 -3.94
C GLN A 46 -6.15 -7.97 -3.68
N PRO A 47 -5.07 -7.99 -4.46
CA PRO A 47 -4.04 -6.97 -4.36
C PRO A 47 -4.64 -5.58 -4.67
N PRO A 48 -4.11 -4.49 -4.09
CA PRO A 48 -4.69 -3.17 -4.30
C PRO A 48 -4.55 -2.78 -5.78
N SER A 49 -5.67 -2.47 -6.42
CA SER A 49 -5.73 -2.19 -7.86
C SER A 49 -5.23 -0.79 -8.22
N THR A 50 -5.47 0.19 -7.35
CA THR A 50 -5.09 1.59 -7.60
C THR A 50 -3.79 1.98 -6.92
N ILE A 51 -3.05 2.92 -7.53
CA ILE A 51 -1.82 3.50 -6.97
C ILE A 51 -2.08 4.11 -5.58
N LEU A 52 -3.22 4.77 -5.39
CA LEU A 52 -3.61 5.39 -4.12
C LEU A 52 -3.81 4.34 -3.02
N LEU A 53 -4.48 3.22 -3.33
CA LEU A 53 -4.67 2.14 -2.37
C LEU A 53 -3.34 1.46 -2.01
N ARG A 54 -2.47 1.21 -3.01
CA ARG A 54 -1.11 0.66 -2.78
C ARG A 54 -0.30 1.57 -1.86
N ARG A 55 -0.36 2.88 -2.10
CA ARG A 55 0.35 3.88 -1.29
C ARG A 55 -0.15 3.89 0.16
N ARG A 56 -1.47 3.93 0.38
CA ARG A 56 -2.05 3.87 1.73
C ARG A 56 -1.63 2.60 2.45
N TYR A 57 -1.79 1.45 1.79
CA TYR A 57 -1.38 0.16 2.32
C TYR A 57 0.10 0.14 2.78
N LEU A 58 1.02 0.64 1.96
CA LEU A 58 2.44 0.69 2.34
C LEU A 58 2.69 1.63 3.52
N CYS A 59 1.99 2.77 3.58
CA CYS A 59 2.07 3.71 4.69
C CYS A 59 1.50 3.16 5.99
N ASP A 60 0.59 2.19 5.94
CA ASP A 60 0.09 1.52 7.15
C ASP A 60 0.97 0.30 7.48
N LYS A 61 1.51 -0.40 6.47
CA LYS A 61 2.46 -1.51 6.65
C LYS A 61 3.73 -1.08 7.38
N GLU A 62 4.18 0.16 7.23
CA GLU A 62 5.38 0.67 7.91
C GLU A 62 5.23 0.77 9.44
N THR A 63 4.01 0.69 9.97
CA THR A 63 3.75 0.73 11.42
C THR A 63 3.75 -0.67 12.05
N TRP A 64 3.90 -1.72 11.25
CA TRP A 64 3.91 -3.10 11.76
C TRP A 64 5.24 -3.41 12.48
N PRO A 65 5.23 -4.28 13.52
CA PRO A 65 6.42 -4.56 14.35
C PRO A 65 7.67 -5.08 13.63
N GLY A 66 7.56 -5.55 12.38
CA GLY A 66 8.71 -5.97 11.57
C GLY A 66 9.33 -4.88 10.68
N TYR A 67 8.73 -3.71 10.60
CA TYR A 67 9.06 -2.68 9.62
C TYR A 67 9.48 -1.34 10.23
N GLU A 68 9.94 -1.36 11.48
CA GLU A 68 10.34 -0.17 12.24
C GLU A 68 11.38 0.70 11.51
N LYS A 69 12.36 0.07 10.86
CA LYS A 69 13.43 0.75 10.11
C LYS A 69 13.09 1.05 8.66
N TYR A 70 11.88 0.72 8.22
CA TYR A 70 11.44 0.85 6.85
C TYR A 70 10.34 1.91 6.69
N PHE A 71 10.31 2.54 5.52
CA PHE A 71 9.41 3.63 5.16
C PHE A 71 8.88 3.45 3.74
N ALA A 72 7.62 3.83 3.52
CA ALA A 72 7.01 3.77 2.20
C ALA A 72 7.46 4.93 1.31
N CYS A 73 7.87 4.60 0.07
CA CYS A 73 8.07 5.59 -0.99
C CYS A 73 6.80 5.74 -1.83
N SER A 74 6.29 6.97 -1.93
CA SER A 74 5.07 7.32 -2.64
C SER A 74 5.18 7.24 -4.18
N ARG A 75 6.40 7.26 -4.71
CA ARG A 75 6.70 7.25 -6.15
C ARG A 75 6.88 5.83 -6.68
N CYS A 76 7.87 5.11 -6.16
CA CYS A 76 8.11 3.73 -6.59
C CYS A 76 7.18 2.71 -5.94
N LEU A 77 6.40 3.08 -4.92
CA LEU A 77 5.51 2.15 -4.19
C LEU A 77 6.26 0.95 -3.60
N HIS A 78 7.46 1.20 -3.07
CA HIS A 78 8.23 0.20 -2.33
C HIS A 78 8.43 0.63 -0.89
N LEU A 79 8.56 -0.37 -0.02
CA LEU A 79 8.97 -0.19 1.37
C LEU A 79 10.49 -0.31 1.44
N LEU A 80 11.17 0.75 1.85
CA LEU A 80 12.63 0.87 1.78
C LEU A 80 13.21 1.19 3.16
N HIS A 81 14.45 0.78 3.41
CA HIS A 81 15.15 1.13 4.65
C HIS A 81 15.34 2.65 4.77
N TYR A 82 15.35 3.18 5.98
CA TYR A 82 15.40 4.63 6.23
C TYR A 82 16.61 5.33 5.60
N SER A 83 17.71 4.61 5.36
CA SER A 83 18.91 5.11 4.66
C SER A 83 18.65 5.55 3.22
N HIS A 84 17.55 5.11 2.60
CA HIS A 84 17.14 5.54 1.27
C HIS A 84 16.30 6.83 1.27
N PHE A 85 16.12 7.47 2.43
CA PHE A 85 15.38 8.71 2.58
C PHE A 85 16.27 9.79 3.18
N ARG A 86 15.97 11.06 2.87
CA ARG A 86 16.67 12.18 3.51
C ARG A 86 16.23 12.28 4.97
N CYS A 87 17.12 12.74 5.87
CA CYS A 87 16.82 12.86 7.31
C CYS A 87 15.52 13.65 7.59
N GLY A 88 15.24 14.68 6.79
CA GLY A 88 14.00 15.48 6.90
C GLY A 88 12.73 14.74 6.50
N GLN A 89 12.81 13.63 5.75
CA GLN A 89 11.66 12.83 5.34
C GLN A 89 11.30 11.71 6.33
N VAL A 90 12.17 11.37 7.27
CA VAL A 90 11.90 10.31 8.27
C VAL A 90 11.45 10.87 9.62
N ARG A 91 11.43 12.20 9.77
CA ARG A 91 11.08 12.94 11.00
C ARG A 91 10.04 14.03 10.72
N GLY A 92 9.50 14.62 11.79
CA GLY A 92 8.56 15.75 11.72
C GLY A 92 7.27 15.40 10.95
N LYS A 93 6.79 16.32 10.09
CA LYS A 93 5.54 16.13 9.32
C LYS A 93 5.54 14.91 8.40
N TRP A 94 6.71 14.37 8.10
CA TRP A 94 6.91 13.20 7.26
C TRP A 94 7.18 11.93 8.07
N ALA A 95 7.20 11.98 9.40
CA ALA A 95 7.42 10.80 10.22
C ALA A 95 6.31 9.76 10.03
N LYS A 96 6.53 8.57 10.58
CA LYS A 96 5.47 7.55 10.69
C LYS A 96 4.27 8.13 11.43
N LEU A 97 3.07 7.69 11.05
CA LEU A 97 1.79 8.14 11.61
C LEU A 97 1.41 9.62 11.33
N CYS A 98 2.32 10.45 10.82
CA CYS A 98 1.98 11.82 10.43
C CYS A 98 1.21 11.89 9.09
N SER A 99 0.53 13.01 8.86
CA SER A 99 -0.27 13.26 7.65
C SER A 99 0.57 13.31 6.36
N GLY A 100 1.83 13.75 6.46
CA GLY A 100 2.73 13.83 5.31
C GLY A 100 3.28 12.48 4.86
N ARG A 101 3.16 11.40 5.63
CA ARG A 101 3.83 10.11 5.37
C ARG A 101 3.66 9.59 3.94
N CYS A 102 2.50 9.84 3.34
CA CYS A 102 2.14 9.42 1.99
C CYS A 102 2.83 10.19 0.85
N PHE A 103 3.59 11.26 1.09
CA PHE A 103 4.29 12.00 0.01
C PHE A 103 5.82 11.89 0.07
N ARG A 104 6.36 11.02 0.93
CA ARG A 104 7.80 10.75 0.93
C ARG A 104 8.22 10.14 -0.40
N ALA A 105 9.40 10.53 -0.88
CA ALA A 105 10.03 9.95 -2.05
C ALA A 105 11.46 9.58 -1.68
N CYS A 106 11.88 8.36 -2.01
CA CYS A 106 13.25 7.93 -1.74
C CYS A 106 14.25 8.74 -2.58
N ILE A 107 15.51 8.72 -2.16
CA ILE A 107 16.61 9.43 -2.82
C ILE A 107 16.70 9.04 -4.30
N GLY A 108 16.49 7.77 -4.64
CA GLY A 108 16.50 7.30 -6.04
C GLY A 108 15.38 7.92 -6.88
N CYS A 109 14.15 7.97 -6.38
CA CYS A 109 13.04 8.61 -7.08
C CYS A 109 13.24 10.13 -7.21
N LEU A 110 13.74 10.78 -6.17
CA LEU A 110 14.07 12.21 -6.22
C LEU A 110 15.17 12.51 -7.24
N ALA A 111 16.22 11.68 -7.30
CA ALA A 111 17.30 11.83 -8.28
C ALA A 111 16.78 11.67 -9.72
N HIS A 112 15.87 10.71 -9.94
CA HIS A 112 15.25 10.51 -11.23
C HIS A 112 14.39 11.72 -11.65
N GLU A 113 13.54 12.24 -10.76
CA GLU A 113 12.74 13.45 -11.04
C GLU A 113 13.60 14.68 -11.33
N CYS A 114 14.69 14.87 -10.57
CA CYS A 114 15.63 15.96 -10.84
C CYS A 114 16.29 15.81 -12.22
N PHE A 115 16.66 14.58 -12.61
CA PHE A 115 17.25 14.31 -13.91
C PHE A 115 16.26 14.56 -15.06
N THR A 116 15.00 14.11 -14.93
CA THR A 116 13.98 14.35 -15.96
C THR A 116 13.69 15.84 -16.12
N LEU A 117 13.55 16.58 -15.01
CA LEU A 117 13.33 18.04 -15.05
C LEU A 117 14.53 18.79 -15.63
N TYR A 118 15.75 18.34 -15.36
CA TYR A 118 16.96 18.89 -15.95
C TYR A 118 16.99 18.69 -17.47
N MET A 119 16.67 17.47 -17.94
CA MET A 119 16.63 17.16 -19.37
C MET A 119 15.52 17.91 -20.10
N ASP A 120 14.33 18.06 -19.50
CA ASP A 120 13.24 18.83 -20.08
C ASP A 120 13.59 20.31 -20.21
N ARG A 121 14.30 20.89 -19.24
CA ARG A 121 14.77 22.28 -19.32
C ARG A 121 15.82 22.46 -20.43
N TYR A 122 16.65 21.45 -20.68
CA TYR A 122 17.64 21.50 -21.76
C TYR A 122 16.99 21.36 -23.15
N ARG A 123 16.03 20.45 -23.30
CA ARG A 123 15.29 20.25 -24.56
C ARG A 123 14.36 21.40 -24.90
N ASN A 124 13.67 21.95 -23.91
CA ASN A 124 12.72 23.05 -24.10
C ASN A 124 13.37 24.42 -23.94
N ARG A 125 14.72 24.50 -23.89
CA ARG A 125 15.39 25.79 -23.94
C ARG A 125 15.10 26.37 -25.33
N PRO A 126 14.38 27.51 -25.44
CA PRO A 126 14.13 28.14 -26.72
C PRO A 126 15.49 28.33 -27.38
N GLY A 127 15.68 27.73 -28.54
CA GLY A 127 16.92 27.85 -29.29
C GLY A 127 17.25 29.33 -29.39
N ALA A 128 18.28 29.76 -28.67
CA ALA A 128 18.94 31.00 -29.04
C ALA A 128 19.35 30.77 -30.49
N ASN A 129 18.83 31.61 -31.39
CA ASN A 129 19.25 31.72 -32.79
C ASN A 129 20.73 32.18 -32.90
N GLY A 130 21.60 31.65 -32.06
CA GLY A 130 23.04 31.79 -32.16
C GLY A 130 23.55 30.74 -33.11
N ARG A 131 24.03 31.18 -34.27
CA ARG A 131 24.90 30.43 -35.17
C ARG A 131 25.80 29.48 -34.36
N GLY A 132 25.55 28.19 -34.47
CA GLY A 132 26.56 27.21 -34.06
C GLY A 132 27.79 27.39 -34.94
N PRO A 133 29.02 27.33 -34.38
CA PRO A 133 30.20 27.16 -35.21
C PRO A 133 30.03 25.84 -35.96
N ASN A 134 30.20 25.91 -37.27
CA ASN A 134 30.26 24.76 -38.16
C ASN A 134 31.49 23.95 -37.73
N VAL A 135 31.32 23.02 -36.78
CA VAL A 135 32.37 22.05 -36.47
C VAL A 135 32.23 20.94 -37.49
N ASP A 136 33.18 20.94 -38.41
CA ASP A 136 33.31 20.01 -39.49
C ASP A 136 33.02 18.58 -39.06
N ARG A 137 32.09 17.98 -39.80
CA ARG A 137 31.60 16.62 -39.69
C ARG A 137 32.68 15.65 -40.21
N ARG A 138 33.83 15.58 -39.54
CA ARG A 138 34.96 14.75 -39.97
C ARG A 138 35.87 14.27 -38.83
N ALA A 139 35.30 13.58 -37.83
CA ALA A 139 36.03 12.58 -37.04
C ALA A 139 35.09 11.91 -36.02
N ALA A 140 34.43 10.83 -36.42
CA ALA A 140 33.99 9.79 -35.50
C ALA A 140 33.71 8.52 -36.30
N GLN A 141 34.77 7.93 -36.87
CA GLN A 141 34.83 6.48 -37.00
C GLN A 141 35.02 5.94 -35.57
N ALA A 142 33.91 5.82 -34.84
CA ALA A 142 33.86 5.06 -33.61
C ALA A 142 33.63 3.60 -34.00
N THR A 143 34.70 2.82 -33.86
CA THR A 143 34.72 1.36 -33.83
C THR A 143 33.53 0.85 -33.01
N VAL A 144 32.60 0.19 -33.68
CA VAL A 144 31.52 -0.58 -33.06
C VAL A 144 32.17 -1.78 -32.35
N PRO A 145 32.05 -1.95 -31.02
CA PRO A 145 32.42 -3.21 -30.39
C PRO A 145 31.47 -4.31 -30.91
N PRO A 146 31.98 -5.48 -31.34
CA PRO A 146 31.13 -6.58 -31.75
C PRO A 146 30.52 -7.22 -30.49
N TYR A 147 29.39 -7.90 -30.67
CA TYR A 147 28.66 -8.68 -29.67
C TYR A 147 27.63 -7.93 -28.81
N TRP A 148 26.56 -7.50 -29.46
CA TRP A 148 25.21 -7.65 -28.90
C TRP A 148 24.33 -8.36 -29.94
N PRO A 149 23.71 -9.51 -29.63
CA PRO A 149 22.80 -10.14 -30.58
C PRO A 149 21.49 -9.35 -30.63
N PRO A 150 20.82 -9.27 -31.80
CA PRO A 150 19.52 -8.62 -31.91
C PRO A 150 18.44 -9.44 -31.17
N PRO A 151 17.37 -8.81 -30.66
CA PRO A 151 16.25 -9.53 -30.08
C PRO A 151 15.48 -10.29 -31.18
N ASN A 152 15.32 -11.60 -30.99
CA ASN A 152 14.46 -12.45 -31.81
C ASN A 152 13.01 -11.91 -31.80
N PRO A 153 12.32 -11.78 -32.96
CA PRO A 153 10.88 -11.61 -32.98
C PRO A 153 10.22 -12.92 -32.59
N VAL A 154 9.82 -13.05 -31.32
CA VAL A 154 8.98 -14.15 -30.85
C VAL A 154 7.57 -13.90 -31.40
N GLN A 155 7.17 -14.64 -32.44
CA GLN A 155 5.77 -14.81 -32.77
C GLN A 155 5.07 -15.59 -31.65
N PRO A 156 3.86 -15.20 -31.20
CA PRO A 156 3.09 -16.03 -30.29
C PRO A 156 2.52 -17.24 -31.05
N PRO A 157 2.61 -18.46 -30.52
CA PRO A 157 1.90 -19.60 -31.11
C PRO A 157 0.39 -19.44 -30.87
N ALA A 158 -0.39 -19.71 -31.92
CA ALA A 158 -1.84 -19.76 -31.87
C ALA A 158 -2.33 -20.84 -30.89
N TYR A 159 -3.18 -20.46 -29.94
CA TYR A 159 -3.88 -21.41 -29.06
C TYR A 159 -4.99 -22.13 -29.84
N PRO A 160 -5.12 -23.46 -29.77
CA PRO A 160 -6.34 -24.11 -30.24
C PRO A 160 -7.48 -23.85 -29.26
N ALA A 161 -8.66 -23.53 -29.80
CA ALA A 161 -9.91 -23.36 -29.05
C ALA A 161 -10.31 -24.68 -28.38
N GLN A 162 -10.58 -24.66 -27.08
CA GLN A 162 -11.23 -25.78 -26.38
C GLN A 162 -12.75 -25.73 -26.61
N PRO A 163 -13.41 -26.86 -26.92
CA PRO A 163 -14.86 -26.92 -26.94
C PRO A 163 -15.42 -26.92 -25.50
N SER A 164 -16.26 -25.94 -25.18
CA SER A 164 -17.06 -25.94 -23.96
C SER A 164 -18.24 -26.89 -24.11
N MET A 165 -18.21 -28.04 -23.42
CA MET A 165 -19.41 -28.82 -23.18
C MET A 165 -20.14 -28.26 -21.95
N TYR A 166 -21.25 -27.56 -22.18
CA TYR A 166 -22.26 -27.31 -21.15
C TYR A 166 -23.08 -28.59 -20.96
N LEU A 167 -22.88 -29.28 -19.84
CA LEU A 167 -23.88 -30.21 -19.32
C LEU A 167 -24.78 -29.43 -18.36
N ALA A 168 -26.03 -29.22 -18.78
CA ALA A 168 -27.08 -28.70 -17.93
C ALA A 168 -27.44 -29.76 -16.87
N GLN A 169 -27.23 -29.46 -15.58
CA GLN A 169 -27.83 -30.22 -14.49
C GLN A 169 -29.23 -29.66 -14.22
N PRO A 170 -30.29 -30.49 -14.22
CA PRO A 170 -31.57 -30.09 -13.67
C PRO A 170 -31.57 -30.33 -12.15
N SER A 171 -31.44 -29.29 -11.35
CA SER A 171 -31.76 -29.35 -9.92
C SER A 171 -33.22 -28.94 -9.72
N ALA A 172 -34.08 -29.96 -9.57
CA ALA A 172 -35.43 -29.79 -9.08
C ALA A 172 -35.38 -29.28 -7.62
N TYR A 173 -35.73 -28.02 -7.40
CA TYR A 173 -36.01 -27.51 -6.05
C TYR A 173 -37.40 -27.97 -5.64
N SER A 174 -37.47 -28.90 -4.68
CA SER A 174 -38.70 -29.17 -3.95
C SER A 174 -38.86 -28.08 -2.88
N VAL A 175 -39.91 -27.27 -3.00
CA VAL A 175 -40.24 -26.21 -2.05
C VAL A 175 -40.95 -26.85 -0.85
N GLN A 176 -40.28 -26.81 0.31
CA GLN A 176 -40.89 -27.19 1.58
C GLN A 176 -41.34 -25.91 2.30
N PRO A 177 -42.64 -25.69 2.58
CA PRO A 177 -43.08 -24.52 3.32
C PRO A 177 -42.82 -24.74 4.82
N SER A 178 -41.94 -23.93 5.41
CA SER A 178 -41.81 -23.84 6.86
C SER A 178 -42.61 -22.63 7.36
N ALA A 179 -43.77 -22.89 7.96
CA ALA A 179 -44.53 -21.90 8.68
C ALA A 179 -43.89 -21.69 10.06
N TYR A 180 -43.31 -20.51 10.31
CA TYR A 180 -42.92 -20.08 11.65
C TYR A 180 -44.12 -19.42 12.35
N PRO A 181 -44.47 -19.79 13.59
CA PRO A 181 -45.36 -18.99 14.40
C PRO A 181 -44.62 -17.76 14.95
N ALA A 182 -45.24 -16.58 14.81
CA ALA A 182 -44.76 -15.34 15.40
C ALA A 182 -44.97 -15.35 16.92
N LEU A 183 -43.89 -15.14 17.69
CA LEU A 183 -43.95 -14.85 19.12
C LEU A 183 -43.98 -13.33 19.32
N PRO A 184 -44.87 -12.80 20.18
CA PRO A 184 -44.87 -11.39 20.53
C PRO A 184 -43.73 -11.10 21.52
N PHE A 185 -42.78 -10.24 21.12
CA PHE A 185 -41.85 -9.64 22.06
C PHE A 185 -42.46 -8.36 22.64
N THR A 186 -42.70 -8.35 23.94
CA THR A 186 -42.97 -7.15 24.74
C THR A 186 -41.66 -6.38 24.91
N TYR A 187 -41.63 -5.12 24.45
CA TYR A 187 -40.55 -4.19 24.75
C TYR A 187 -40.66 -3.75 26.22
N SER A 188 -39.66 -4.10 27.04
CA SER A 188 -39.42 -3.42 28.32
C SER A 188 -38.51 -2.22 28.08
N ALA A 189 -38.99 -1.04 28.47
CA ALA A 189 -38.27 0.22 28.41
C ALA A 189 -37.02 0.20 29.30
N VAL A 190 -35.88 0.62 28.74
CA VAL A 190 -34.63 0.90 29.45
C VAL A 190 -34.52 2.41 29.65
N PRO A 191 -34.19 2.93 30.84
CA PRO A 191 -33.99 4.37 31.05
C PRO A 191 -32.68 4.87 30.42
N PRO A 192 -32.55 6.19 30.16
CA PRO A 192 -31.45 6.74 29.37
C PRO A 192 -30.12 6.71 30.14
N VAL A 193 -29.08 6.14 29.52
CA VAL A 193 -27.69 6.29 29.98
C VAL A 193 -27.10 7.53 29.33
N SER A 194 -26.53 8.38 30.17
CA SER A 194 -25.88 9.65 29.88
C SER A 194 -24.79 9.56 28.81
N GLU A 195 -24.79 10.56 27.94
CA GLU A 195 -23.70 10.91 27.03
C GLU A 195 -22.36 10.99 27.77
N ILE A 196 -21.36 10.24 27.31
CA ILE A 196 -19.95 10.59 27.54
C ILE A 196 -19.37 10.94 26.19
N ASN A 197 -19.30 12.24 25.97
CA ASN A 197 -18.74 12.88 24.79
C ASN A 197 -17.23 12.68 24.68
N TYR A 198 -16.84 12.29 23.47
CA TYR A 198 -15.79 12.88 22.64
C TYR A 198 -14.45 13.28 23.26
N TYR A 199 -13.42 12.58 22.76
CA TYR A 199 -12.06 13.06 22.53
C TYR A 199 -11.96 14.58 22.29
N ASN A 200 -11.35 15.26 23.25
CA ASN A 200 -10.54 16.48 23.10
C ASN A 200 -9.39 16.27 24.09
N GLY A 201 -8.11 16.41 23.79
CA GLY A 201 -7.43 17.31 22.88
C GLY A 201 -6.20 17.77 23.66
N HIS A 202 -5.02 17.21 23.37
CA HIS A 202 -3.77 17.75 23.90
C HIS A 202 -2.89 18.19 22.73
N GLY A 203 -3.11 19.45 22.35
CA GLY A 203 -2.13 20.24 21.62
C GLY A 203 -0.96 20.54 22.55
N GLY A 204 0.16 19.84 22.34
CA GLY A 204 1.45 20.19 22.91
C GLY A 204 2.21 21.09 21.94
N SER A 205 2.08 22.39 22.12
CA SER A 205 2.98 23.41 21.58
C SER A 205 4.34 23.32 22.28
N TYR A 206 5.40 22.96 21.55
CA TYR A 206 6.78 23.16 22.01
C TYR A 206 7.48 24.17 21.11
N LEU A 207 7.79 25.29 21.75
CA LEU A 207 8.54 26.43 21.25
C LEU A 207 10.01 26.07 20.97
N ALA A 208 10.59 26.92 20.13
CA ALA A 208 11.97 26.93 19.70
C ALA A 208 13.00 27.09 20.83
N GLY A 209 14.21 26.60 20.57
CA GLY A 209 15.45 27.09 21.19
C GLY A 209 16.18 26.05 22.04
N GLY A 210 17.36 25.60 21.58
CA GLY A 210 18.26 24.80 22.42
C GLY A 210 19.17 23.89 21.62
N SER A 211 20.23 24.47 21.06
CA SER A 211 21.36 23.77 20.44
C SER A 211 22.11 22.93 21.48
N TYR A 212 22.25 21.62 21.27
CA TYR A 212 23.39 20.85 21.78
C TYR A 212 23.83 19.79 20.75
N TYR A 213 25.08 19.95 20.34
CA TYR A 213 25.89 19.09 19.49
C TYR A 213 26.40 17.86 20.28
N ILE A 214 26.61 16.73 19.56
CA ILE A 214 27.68 15.70 19.76
C ILE A 214 27.46 14.80 21.01
N TYR A 215 27.36 13.45 20.91
CA TYR A 215 28.40 12.53 20.46
C TYR A 215 27.87 11.31 19.67
N CYS A 216 28.59 11.01 18.60
CA CYS A 216 28.69 9.70 17.96
C CYS A 216 29.55 8.74 18.80
N TRP A 217 29.18 7.46 18.76
CA TRP A 217 30.02 6.25 18.67
C TRP A 217 31.22 6.03 19.61
N LEU A 218 31.23 4.83 20.21
CA LEU A 218 32.30 3.83 20.46
C LEU A 218 31.81 2.99 21.67
N ALA A 219 32.06 1.70 21.87
CA ALA A 219 32.58 0.57 21.12
C ALA A 219 32.38 -0.65 22.07
N THR A 220 32.47 -1.87 21.53
CA THR A 220 32.95 -3.11 22.18
C THR A 220 33.09 -3.15 23.70
N ILE A 221 32.39 -4.09 24.36
CA ILE A 221 32.86 -5.42 24.83
C ILE A 221 31.64 -6.34 24.89
#